data_AF-A0A525D0P1-F1
#
_entry.id   AF-A0A525D0P1-F1
#
_cell.length_a   1.000
_cell.length_b   1.000
_cell.length_c   1.000
_cell.angle_alpha   90.00
_cell.angle_beta   90.00
_cell.angle_gamma   90.00
#
_symmetry.space_group_name_H-M   'P 1'
#
loop_
_entity.id
_entity.type
_entity.pdbx_description
1 polymer ?
#
loop_
_entity_poly.entity_id
_entity_poly.type
_entity_poly.pdbx_seq_one_letter_code
_entity_poly.pdbx_strand_id
1 'polypeptide(L)'
;MSDTVKKHFFSLFLEIIFPLLLLAALLIIGTINVNFYRTYIAGELGFLENLQFTVIGLAFVFALINGVKYFNQVDLQKRIFLLLLILGSLYVAGEEISWGQHYFQWDTSGIFADINDQNETNLHNTAGGWLDQKPRALLQLGIIIGGILFPILYWTGKKREIYTDSWFAFYMPPRSLFVIAVIAETVRFFDKFLKDFGWFPRVRGAEIQEFYYYLFILLYILYLPRKIKKQSEKQH
;
A
#
# COMPACT_ATOMS: atom_id res chain seq x y z
N MET A 1 12.07 -12.34 -28.23
CA MET A 1 11.13 -11.39 -27.58
C MET A 1 11.89 -10.12 -27.24
N SER A 2 11.48 -8.95 -27.76
CA SER A 2 12.19 -7.68 -27.55
C SER A 2 12.09 -7.21 -26.09
N ASP A 3 13.04 -6.39 -25.63
CA ASP A 3 13.07 -5.87 -24.25
C ASP A 3 11.83 -5.06 -23.88
N THR A 4 11.21 -4.40 -24.86
CA THR A 4 9.94 -3.69 -24.68
C THR A 4 8.80 -4.65 -24.33
N VAL A 5 8.71 -5.79 -25.02
CA VAL A 5 7.69 -6.81 -24.74
C VAL A 5 7.91 -7.44 -23.37
N LYS A 6 9.16 -7.67 -22.96
CA LYS A 6 9.49 -8.16 -21.61
C LYS A 6 9.06 -7.19 -20.52
N LYS A 7 9.36 -5.89 -20.68
CA LYS A 7 8.96 -4.85 -19.71
C LYS A 7 7.44 -4.72 -19.60
N HIS A 8 6.74 -4.80 -20.73
CA HIS A 8 5.28 -4.74 -20.73
C HIS A 8 4.66 -5.96 -20.03
N PHE A 9 5.12 -7.17 -20.35
CA PHE A 9 4.66 -8.39 -19.72
C PHE A 9 4.92 -8.38 -18.20
N PHE A 10 6.10 -7.92 -17.78
CA PHE A 10 6.45 -7.82 -16.36
C PHE A 10 5.53 -6.84 -15.60
N SER A 11 5.22 -5.68 -16.19
CA SER A 11 4.27 -4.72 -15.61
C SER A 11 2.85 -5.29 -15.55
N LEU A 12 2.38 -5.95 -16.61
CA LEU A 12 1.07 -6.63 -16.62
C LEU A 12 1.00 -7.72 -15.53
N PHE A 13 2.07 -8.48 -15.37
CA PHE A 13 2.14 -9.52 -14.35
C PHE A 13 2.02 -8.93 -12.95
N LEU A 14 2.84 -7.93 -12.61
CA LEU A 14 2.86 -7.33 -11.28
C LEU A 14 1.59 -6.53 -10.94
N GLU A 15 0.99 -5.85 -11.91
CA GLU A 15 -0.08 -4.89 -11.67
C GLU A 15 -1.48 -5.50 -11.80
N ILE A 16 -1.60 -6.65 -12.48
CA ILE A 16 -2.90 -7.27 -12.77
C ILE A 16 -2.89 -8.76 -12.41
N ILE A 17 -2.02 -9.56 -13.03
CA ILE A 17 -2.10 -11.03 -12.92
C ILE A 17 -1.78 -11.48 -11.50
N PHE A 18 -0.65 -11.04 -10.93
CA PHE A 18 -0.22 -11.41 -9.58
C PHE A 18 -1.24 -10.98 -8.51
N PRO A 19 -1.72 -9.72 -8.47
CA PRO A 19 -2.80 -9.32 -7.56
C PRO A 19 -4.05 -10.21 -7.65
N LEU A 20 -4.54 -10.50 -8.85
CA LEU A 20 -5.74 -11.32 -9.01
C LEU A 20 -5.52 -12.77 -8.57
N LEU A 21 -4.37 -13.36 -8.90
CA LEU A 21 -4.03 -14.72 -8.46
C LEU A 21 -3.87 -14.80 -6.95
N LEU A 22 -3.22 -13.82 -6.33
CA LEU A 22 -3.07 -13.77 -4.88
C LEU A 22 -4.42 -13.63 -4.19
N LEU A 23 -5.29 -12.73 -4.67
CA LEU A 23 -6.65 -12.60 -4.14
C LEU A 23 -7.41 -13.92 -4.25
N ALA A 24 -7.40 -14.55 -5.42
CA ALA A 24 -8.06 -15.83 -5.64
C ALA A 24 -7.53 -16.91 -4.67
N ALA A 25 -6.22 -17.02 -4.52
CA ALA A 25 -5.59 -17.97 -3.59
C ALA A 25 -6.05 -17.73 -2.13
N LEU A 26 -6.05 -16.48 -1.67
CA LEU A 26 -6.48 -16.11 -0.31
C LEU A 26 -7.96 -16.46 -0.07
N LEU A 27 -8.83 -16.17 -1.04
CA LEU A 27 -10.26 -16.50 -0.97
C LEU A 27 -10.51 -18.02 -0.97
N ILE A 28 -9.79 -18.77 -1.81
CA ILE A 28 -9.88 -20.24 -1.88
C ILE A 28 -9.43 -20.86 -0.56
N ILE A 29 -8.26 -20.45 -0.04
CA ILE A 29 -7.72 -20.98 1.22
C ILE A 29 -8.68 -20.69 2.38
N GLY A 30 -9.17 -19.46 2.51
CA GLY A 30 -10.14 -19.09 3.55
C GLY A 30 -11.48 -19.85 3.43
N THR A 31 -11.88 -20.22 2.22
CA THR A 31 -13.11 -21.00 1.99
C THR A 31 -12.94 -22.48 2.35
N ILE A 32 -11.80 -23.08 1.99
CA ILE A 32 -11.48 -24.49 2.24
C ILE A 32 -11.20 -24.76 3.72
N ASN A 33 -10.38 -23.93 4.36
CA ASN A 33 -9.98 -24.12 5.74
C ASN A 33 -9.81 -22.78 6.48
N VAL A 34 -10.92 -22.33 7.11
CA VAL A 34 -10.97 -21.06 7.85
C VAL A 34 -10.00 -21.02 9.03
N ASN A 35 -9.80 -22.15 9.73
CA ASN A 35 -8.90 -22.21 10.89
C ASN A 35 -7.45 -22.06 10.43
N PHE A 36 -7.05 -22.80 9.38
CA PHE A 36 -5.72 -22.63 8.78
C PHE A 36 -5.49 -21.20 8.30
N TYR A 37 -6.48 -20.62 7.62
CA TYR A 37 -6.40 -19.23 7.16
C TYR A 37 -6.20 -18.25 8.32
N ARG A 38 -7.02 -18.35 9.38
CA ARG A 38 -6.93 -17.43 10.52
C ARG A 38 -5.65 -17.57 11.32
N THR A 39 -5.10 -18.78 11.42
CA THR A 39 -3.87 -19.02 12.20
C THR A 39 -2.61 -18.72 11.41
N TYR A 40 -2.50 -19.19 10.17
CA TYR A 40 -1.23 -19.17 9.43
C TYR A 40 -1.20 -18.12 8.31
N ILE A 41 -2.35 -17.68 7.81
CA ILE A 41 -2.39 -16.69 6.73
C ILE A 41 -2.61 -15.29 7.28
N ALA A 42 -3.64 -15.08 8.08
CA ALA A 42 -4.08 -13.78 8.57
C ALA A 42 -4.04 -13.65 10.10
N GLY A 43 -3.22 -14.47 10.76
CA GLY A 43 -2.94 -14.36 12.19
C GLY A 43 -1.75 -13.43 12.44
N GLU A 44 -1.52 -13.10 13.71
CA GLU A 44 -0.32 -12.36 14.15
C GLU A 44 0.94 -13.15 13.77
N LEU A 45 1.87 -12.50 13.05
CA LEU A 45 3.02 -13.09 12.38
C LEU A 45 2.69 -14.13 11.30
N GLY A 46 1.45 -14.09 10.78
CA GLY A 46 1.00 -14.91 9.67
C GLY A 46 1.69 -14.55 8.34
N PHE A 47 1.40 -15.32 7.30
CA PHE A 47 1.94 -15.08 5.96
C PHE A 47 1.65 -13.66 5.46
N LEU A 48 0.45 -13.14 5.71
CA LEU A 48 0.02 -11.85 5.18
C LEU A 48 0.74 -10.69 5.86
N GLU A 49 0.89 -10.69 7.19
CA GLU A 49 1.63 -9.66 7.95
C GLU A 49 3.10 -9.60 7.54
N ASN A 50 3.76 -10.76 7.43
CA ASN A 50 5.14 -10.79 6.94
C ASN A 50 5.25 -10.26 5.50
N LEU A 51 4.23 -10.51 4.68
CA LEU A 51 4.18 -10.01 3.31
C LEU A 51 3.89 -8.50 3.28
N GLN A 52 3.01 -7.99 4.15
CA GLN A 52 2.76 -6.56 4.38
C GLN A 52 4.08 -5.87 4.73
N PHE A 53 4.78 -6.32 5.78
CA PHE A 53 6.09 -5.83 6.19
C PHE A 53 7.11 -5.87 5.06
N THR A 54 7.22 -6.99 4.34
CA THR A 54 8.17 -7.13 3.22
C THR A 54 7.90 -6.11 2.13
N VAL A 55 6.63 -5.93 1.73
CA VAL A 55 6.25 -5.02 0.65
C VAL A 55 6.47 -3.56 1.06
N ILE A 56 6.07 -3.15 2.26
CA ILE A 56 6.26 -1.78 2.73
C ILE A 56 7.74 -1.49 3.05
N GLY A 57 8.50 -2.48 3.52
CA GLY A 57 9.94 -2.38 3.70
C GLY A 57 10.68 -2.19 2.37
N LEU A 58 10.29 -2.94 1.32
CA LEU A 58 10.79 -2.69 -0.04
C LEU A 58 10.41 -1.29 -0.52
N ALA A 59 9.18 -0.84 -0.25
CA ALA A 59 8.74 0.50 -0.60
C ALA A 59 9.62 1.57 0.06
N PHE A 60 9.93 1.42 1.35
CA PHE A 60 10.87 2.29 2.08
C PHE A 60 12.25 2.30 1.42
N VAL A 61 12.84 1.13 1.14
CA VAL A 61 14.17 1.03 0.51
C VAL A 61 14.19 1.74 -0.85
N PHE A 62 13.19 1.49 -1.71
CA PHE A 62 13.13 2.15 -3.02
C PHE A 62 12.82 3.64 -2.90
N ALA A 63 12.01 4.07 -1.93
CA ALA A 63 11.75 5.47 -1.66
C ALA A 63 13.03 6.18 -1.24
N LEU A 64 13.84 5.55 -0.37
CA LEU A 64 15.12 6.09 0.09
C LEU A 64 16.11 6.20 -1.08
N ILE A 65 16.28 5.13 -1.86
CA ILE A 65 17.17 5.13 -3.04
C ILE A 65 16.77 6.23 -4.04
N ASN A 66 15.49 6.30 -4.40
CA ASN A 66 14.99 7.29 -5.34
C ASN A 66 15.05 8.71 -4.76
N GLY A 67 14.69 8.87 -3.48
CA GLY A 67 14.74 10.13 -2.78
C GLY A 67 16.13 10.72 -2.76
N VAL A 68 17.14 9.95 -2.35
CA VAL A 68 18.55 10.39 -2.36
C VAL A 68 19.03 10.70 -3.78
N LYS A 69 18.76 9.81 -4.74
CA LYS A 69 19.23 9.96 -6.11
C LYS A 69 18.69 11.20 -6.81
N TYR A 70 17.41 11.50 -6.60
CA TYR A 70 16.70 12.56 -7.33
C TYR A 70 16.41 13.81 -6.48
N PHE A 71 16.84 13.84 -5.21
CA PHE A 71 16.53 14.94 -4.27
C PHE A 71 16.81 16.31 -4.87
N ASN A 72 18.00 16.48 -5.43
CA ASN A 72 18.45 17.76 -5.97
C ASN A 72 17.93 18.06 -7.38
N GLN A 73 17.25 17.10 -8.02
CA GLN A 73 16.73 17.21 -9.39
C GLN A 73 15.27 17.71 -9.43
N VAL A 74 14.64 17.86 -8.26
CA VAL A 74 13.25 18.29 -8.14
C VAL A 74 13.13 19.52 -7.25
N ASP A 75 12.03 20.26 -7.39
CA ASP A 75 11.71 21.43 -6.57
C ASP A 75 11.37 21.07 -5.11
N LEU A 76 11.26 22.09 -4.25
CA LEU A 76 11.03 21.93 -2.82
C LEU A 76 9.75 21.13 -2.50
N GLN A 77 8.65 21.36 -3.22
CA GLN A 77 7.39 20.66 -2.96
C GLN A 77 7.54 19.15 -3.21
N LYS A 78 8.21 18.79 -4.30
CA LYS A 78 8.51 17.39 -4.64
C LYS A 78 9.51 16.77 -3.69
N ARG A 79 10.50 17.53 -3.18
CA ARG A 79 11.42 17.05 -2.11
C ARG A 79 10.66 16.71 -0.85
N ILE A 80 9.77 17.59 -0.40
CA ILE A 80 8.91 17.35 0.78
C ILE A 80 8.09 16.08 0.55
N PHE A 81 7.48 15.93 -0.63
CA PHE A 81 6.72 14.74 -0.96
C PHE A 81 7.57 13.44 -0.95
N LEU A 82 8.78 13.48 -1.50
CA LEU A 82 9.70 12.33 -1.45
C LEU A 82 10.09 12.00 0.00
N LEU A 83 10.34 13.00 0.84
CA LEU A 83 10.61 12.79 2.27
C LEU A 83 9.40 12.19 2.99
N LEU A 84 8.18 12.64 2.68
CA LEU A 84 6.96 12.06 3.23
C LEU A 84 6.78 10.60 2.82
N LEU A 85 7.12 10.21 1.58
CA LEU A 85 7.10 8.81 1.17
C LEU A 85 8.12 7.96 1.92
N ILE A 86 9.34 8.49 2.13
CA ILE A 86 10.39 7.79 2.89
C ILE A 86 9.95 7.59 4.33
N LEU A 87 9.61 8.68 5.02
CA LEU A 87 9.23 8.65 6.43
C LEU A 87 7.93 7.89 6.66
N GLY A 88 6.94 8.05 5.78
CA GLY A 88 5.69 7.32 5.84
C GLY A 88 5.88 5.82 5.63
N SER A 89 6.69 5.41 4.65
CA SER A 89 6.97 3.97 4.43
C SER A 89 7.78 3.38 5.59
N LEU A 90 8.74 4.13 6.14
CA LEU A 90 9.50 3.71 7.33
C LEU A 90 8.58 3.53 8.53
N TYR A 91 7.71 4.51 8.79
CA TYR A 91 6.76 4.49 9.89
C TYR A 91 5.86 3.26 9.78
N VAL A 92 5.20 3.06 8.64
CA VAL A 92 4.31 1.90 8.44
C VAL A 92 5.10 0.60 8.57
N ALA A 93 6.28 0.49 7.95
CA ALA A 93 7.12 -0.71 8.08
C ALA A 93 7.51 -1.01 9.53
N GLY A 94 7.81 0.02 10.33
CA GLY A 94 8.09 -0.12 11.76
C GLY A 94 6.86 -0.58 12.52
N GLU A 95 5.71 0.07 12.31
CA GLU A 95 4.45 -0.28 12.98
C GLU A 95 4.04 -1.74 12.73
N GLU A 96 4.20 -2.26 11.51
CA GLU A 96 3.84 -3.65 11.15
C GLU A 96 4.63 -4.73 11.91
N ILE A 97 5.82 -4.43 12.42
CA ILE A 97 6.67 -5.39 13.16
C ILE A 97 6.98 -4.92 14.59
N SER A 98 6.17 -3.98 15.07
CA SER A 98 6.30 -3.39 16.40
C SER A 98 7.69 -2.83 16.66
N TRP A 99 8.20 -2.11 15.67
CA TRP A 99 9.53 -1.50 15.58
C TRP A 99 10.69 -2.49 15.75
N GLY A 100 10.43 -3.78 15.55
CA GLY A 100 11.38 -4.88 15.71
C GLY A 100 11.11 -5.78 16.90
N GLN A 101 10.13 -5.45 17.75
CA GLN A 101 9.85 -6.21 18.98
C GLN A 101 9.51 -7.67 18.67
N HIS A 102 8.79 -7.92 17.58
CA HIS A 102 8.47 -9.27 17.14
C HIS A 102 9.70 -10.13 16.85
N TYR A 103 10.84 -9.54 16.49
CA TYR A 103 12.07 -10.27 16.17
C TYR A 103 13.04 -10.35 17.35
N PHE A 104 13.15 -9.27 18.12
CA PHE A 104 14.12 -9.16 19.21
C PHE A 104 13.53 -9.42 20.60
N GLN A 105 12.20 -9.56 20.69
CA GLN A 105 11.48 -10.08 21.86
C GLN A 105 11.80 -9.34 23.16
N TRP A 106 11.90 -8.00 23.10
CA TRP A 106 12.03 -7.18 24.30
C TRP A 106 10.67 -6.94 24.97
N ASP A 107 10.69 -6.67 26.27
CA ASP A 107 9.49 -6.36 27.04
C ASP A 107 8.97 -4.94 26.72
N THR A 108 7.65 -4.80 26.59
CA THR A 108 6.99 -3.51 26.45
C THR A 108 7.09 -2.71 27.75
N SER A 109 7.50 -1.45 27.64
CA SER A 109 7.76 -0.59 28.81
C SER A 109 7.40 0.87 28.54
N GLY A 110 7.38 1.68 29.60
CA GLY A 110 7.03 3.10 29.52
C GLY A 110 5.60 3.31 29.03
N ILE A 111 5.39 4.35 28.21
CA ILE A 111 4.05 4.73 27.74
C ILE A 111 3.30 3.57 27.05
N PHE A 112 4.01 2.71 26.30
CA PHE A 112 3.38 1.61 25.57
C PHE A 112 2.81 0.52 26.48
N ALA A 113 3.37 0.33 27.68
CA ALA A 113 2.81 -0.62 28.64
C ALA A 113 1.44 -0.18 29.17
N ASP A 114 1.16 1.13 29.12
CA ASP A 114 -0.09 1.71 29.60
C ASP A 114 -1.16 1.82 28.50
N ILE A 115 -0.75 1.96 27.23
CA ILE A 115 -1.66 2.32 26.13
C ILE A 115 -1.82 1.24 25.05
N ASN A 116 -0.98 0.20 25.02
CA ASN A 116 -1.02 -0.83 23.99
C ASN A 116 -1.78 -2.07 24.49
N ASP A 117 -2.80 -2.51 23.75
CA ASP A 117 -3.67 -3.63 24.15
C ASP A 117 -3.02 -5.01 23.91
N GLN A 118 -1.89 -5.05 23.21
CA GLN A 118 -1.19 -6.28 22.82
C GLN A 118 0.17 -6.44 23.50
N ASN A 119 0.49 -5.57 24.46
CA ASN A 119 1.83 -5.46 25.04
C ASN A 119 2.91 -5.29 23.97
N GLU A 120 2.68 -4.39 23.01
CA GLU A 120 3.62 -4.10 21.93
C GLU A 120 4.13 -2.65 21.91
N THR A 121 5.29 -2.44 21.31
CA THR A 121 5.96 -1.14 21.13
C THR A 121 5.54 -0.53 19.80
N ASN A 122 4.23 -0.34 19.60
CA ASN A 122 3.69 0.33 18.42
C ASN A 122 2.46 1.17 18.75
N LEU A 123 2.11 2.04 17.81
CA LEU A 123 0.90 2.87 17.86
C LEU A 123 -0.31 2.18 17.23
N HIS A 124 -0.09 1.23 16.31
CA HIS A 124 -1.12 0.45 15.63
C HIS A 124 -2.02 -0.29 16.63
N ASN A 125 -1.44 -0.88 17.67
CA ASN A 125 -2.14 -1.71 18.65
C ASN A 125 -2.54 -0.95 19.92
N THR A 126 -2.64 0.38 19.82
CA THR A 126 -3.06 1.23 20.95
C THR A 126 -4.57 1.22 21.17
N ALA A 127 -4.96 1.32 22.45
CA ALA A 127 -6.35 1.29 22.87
C ALA A 127 -7.20 2.34 22.14
N GLY A 128 -8.33 1.89 21.59
CA GLY A 128 -9.25 2.73 20.80
C GLY A 128 -8.90 2.85 19.31
N GLY A 129 -7.78 2.28 18.84
CA GLY A 129 -7.46 2.07 17.43
C GLY A 129 -7.38 3.34 16.57
N TRP A 130 -7.29 4.53 17.17
CA TRP A 130 -7.31 5.79 16.42
C TRP A 130 -6.08 5.93 15.52
N LEU A 131 -4.91 5.53 16.04
CA LEU A 131 -3.63 5.65 15.35
C LEU A 131 -3.42 4.59 14.26
N ASP A 132 -4.17 3.49 14.28
CA ASP A 132 -4.32 2.59 13.14
C ASP A 132 -5.30 3.19 12.10
N GLN A 133 -6.51 3.52 12.55
CA GLN A 133 -7.62 3.83 11.64
C GLN A 133 -7.42 5.11 10.83
N LYS A 134 -6.85 6.17 11.43
CA LYS A 134 -6.76 7.49 10.77
C LYS A 134 -5.70 7.53 9.67
N PRO A 135 -4.44 7.08 9.88
CA PRO A 135 -3.46 6.99 8.80
C PRO A 135 -3.97 6.13 7.65
N ARG A 136 -4.58 4.99 7.96
CA ARG A 136 -5.18 4.09 6.97
C ARG A 136 -6.32 4.75 6.19
N ALA A 137 -7.20 5.50 6.85
CA ALA A 137 -8.29 6.22 6.18
C ALA A 137 -7.77 7.32 5.25
N LEU A 138 -6.70 8.02 5.63
CA LEU A 138 -6.06 9.02 4.76
C LEU A 138 -5.45 8.36 3.52
N LEU A 139 -4.74 7.24 3.70
CA LEU A 139 -4.20 6.45 2.61
C LEU A 139 -5.31 5.92 1.68
N GLN A 140 -6.38 5.36 2.25
CA GLN A 140 -7.57 4.93 1.53
C GLN A 140 -8.14 6.04 0.66
N LEU A 141 -8.34 7.23 1.23
CA LEU A 141 -8.87 8.38 0.50
C LEU A 141 -7.95 8.75 -0.68
N GLY A 142 -6.64 8.74 -0.48
CA GLY A 142 -5.65 8.97 -1.53
C GLY A 142 -5.71 7.92 -2.65
N ILE A 143 -5.89 6.64 -2.31
CA ILE A 143 -6.01 5.53 -3.26
C ILE A 143 -7.33 5.60 -4.04
N ILE A 144 -8.45 5.91 -3.38
CA ILE A 144 -9.75 6.10 -4.05
C ILE A 144 -9.65 7.26 -5.05
N ILE A 145 -9.17 8.42 -4.61
CA ILE A 145 -9.09 9.60 -5.47
C ILE A 145 -8.07 9.37 -6.60
N GLY A 146 -6.86 8.97 -6.25
CA GLY A 146 -5.73 8.86 -7.17
C GLY A 146 -5.80 7.64 -8.08
N GLY A 147 -6.16 6.49 -7.51
CA GLY A 147 -6.14 5.17 -8.14
C GLY A 147 -7.46 4.74 -8.77
N ILE A 148 -8.60 5.35 -8.42
CA ILE A 148 -9.91 4.98 -8.98
C ILE A 148 -10.58 6.15 -9.69
N LEU A 149 -10.86 7.24 -8.96
CA LEU A 149 -11.64 8.37 -9.48
C LEU A 149 -10.94 9.04 -10.67
N PHE A 150 -9.66 9.40 -10.53
CA PHE A 150 -8.94 10.07 -11.59
C PHE A 150 -8.69 9.21 -12.84
N PRO A 151 -8.33 7.91 -12.76
CA PRO A 151 -8.27 7.04 -13.93
C PRO A 151 -9.61 6.96 -14.68
N ILE A 152 -10.73 6.85 -13.96
CA ILE A 152 -12.08 6.86 -14.57
C ILE A 152 -12.33 8.19 -15.29
N LEU A 153 -12.08 9.33 -14.64
CA LEU A 153 -12.25 10.64 -15.26
C LEU A 153 -11.42 10.75 -16.54
N TYR A 154 -10.15 10.34 -16.50
CA TYR A 154 -9.27 10.33 -17.67
C TYR A 154 -9.86 9.53 -18.84
N TRP A 155 -10.35 8.31 -18.58
CA TRP A 155 -10.93 7.44 -19.63
C TRP A 155 -12.24 7.98 -20.19
N THR A 156 -13.06 8.64 -19.38
CA THR A 156 -14.29 9.34 -19.83
C THR A 156 -14.01 10.63 -20.61
N GLY A 157 -12.74 10.99 -20.82
CA GLY A 157 -12.35 12.22 -21.52
C GLY A 157 -12.34 13.47 -20.65
N LYS A 158 -12.75 13.35 -19.38
CA LYS A 158 -12.78 14.46 -18.42
C LYS A 158 -11.43 14.58 -17.72
N LYS A 159 -11.00 15.80 -17.43
CA LYS A 159 -9.82 16.07 -16.57
C LYS A 159 -8.53 15.36 -17.02
N ARG A 160 -8.34 15.15 -18.34
CA ARG A 160 -7.13 14.51 -18.89
C ARG A 160 -5.86 15.30 -18.57
N GLU A 161 -5.98 16.62 -18.50
CA GLU A 161 -4.93 17.57 -18.15
C GLU A 161 -4.29 17.29 -16.79
N ILE A 162 -5.02 16.65 -15.86
CA ILE A 162 -4.49 16.28 -14.54
C ILE A 162 -3.30 15.33 -14.68
N TYR A 163 -3.32 14.41 -15.65
CA TYR A 163 -2.23 13.46 -15.89
C TYR A 163 -1.15 13.95 -16.85
N THR A 164 -1.42 14.99 -17.65
CA THR A 164 -0.51 15.42 -18.72
C THR A 164 0.19 16.74 -18.41
N ASP A 165 -0.57 17.74 -17.96
CA ASP A 165 -0.15 19.16 -18.03
C ASP A 165 -0.39 19.95 -16.74
N SER A 166 -0.90 19.29 -15.68
CA SER A 166 -1.04 19.92 -14.36
C SER A 166 0.22 19.81 -13.51
N TRP A 167 0.42 20.76 -12.58
CA TRP A 167 1.44 20.65 -11.53
C TRP A 167 1.24 19.39 -10.66
N PHE A 168 -0.01 18.90 -10.58
CA PHE A 168 -0.41 17.72 -9.82
C PHE A 168 -0.04 16.40 -10.49
N ALA A 169 0.29 16.41 -11.80
CA ALA A 169 0.59 15.21 -12.58
C ALA A 169 1.75 14.38 -11.99
N PHE A 170 2.69 15.04 -11.28
CA PHE A 170 3.78 14.36 -10.58
C PHE A 170 3.25 13.43 -9.47
N TYR A 171 2.32 13.93 -8.66
CA TYR A 171 1.80 13.22 -7.49
C TYR A 171 0.85 12.09 -7.90
N MET A 172 0.18 12.22 -9.05
CA MET A 172 -0.81 11.26 -9.54
C MET A 172 -0.25 9.85 -9.75
N PRO A 173 -0.84 8.80 -9.13
CA PRO A 173 -0.41 7.43 -9.39
C PRO A 173 -0.61 7.04 -10.87
N PRO A 174 0.24 6.14 -11.40
CA PRO A 174 0.04 5.59 -12.74
C PRO A 174 -1.35 4.98 -12.89
N ARG A 175 -2.01 5.25 -14.02
CA ARG A 175 -3.37 4.74 -14.31
C ARG A 175 -3.45 3.21 -14.30
N SER A 176 -2.34 2.52 -14.50
CA SER A 176 -2.28 1.06 -14.49
C SER A 176 -2.43 0.46 -13.09
N LEU A 177 -2.23 1.24 -12.02
CA LEU A 177 -2.51 0.82 -10.65
C LEU A 177 -4.01 0.78 -10.29
N PHE A 178 -4.88 1.10 -11.25
CA PHE A 178 -6.34 1.07 -11.08
C PHE A 178 -6.85 -0.28 -10.58
N VAL A 179 -6.34 -1.39 -11.12
CA VAL A 179 -6.80 -2.75 -10.75
C VAL A 179 -6.50 -3.03 -9.27
N ILE A 180 -5.31 -2.65 -8.79
CA ILE A 180 -4.92 -2.82 -7.39
C ILE A 180 -5.82 -1.99 -6.47
N ALA A 181 -6.07 -0.72 -6.83
CA ALA A 181 -6.95 0.14 -6.05
C ALA A 181 -8.38 -0.42 -5.98
N VAL A 182 -8.93 -0.90 -7.11
CA VAL A 182 -10.26 -1.52 -7.15
C VAL A 182 -10.32 -2.79 -6.31
N ILE A 183 -9.29 -3.65 -6.38
CA ILE A 183 -9.23 -4.86 -5.54
C ILE A 183 -9.28 -4.48 -4.06
N ALA A 184 -8.42 -3.55 -3.63
CA ALA A 184 -8.33 -3.12 -2.23
C ALA A 184 -9.68 -2.63 -1.68
N GLU A 185 -10.36 -1.76 -2.43
CA GLU A 185 -11.66 -1.21 -2.00
C GLU A 185 -12.79 -2.24 -2.07
N THR A 186 -12.79 -3.10 -3.09
CA THR A 186 -13.83 -4.12 -3.27
C THR A 186 -13.77 -5.14 -2.13
N VAL A 187 -12.57 -5.59 -1.76
CA VAL A 187 -12.38 -6.53 -0.64
C VAL A 187 -12.89 -5.93 0.67
N ARG A 188 -12.57 -4.66 0.94
CA ARG A 188 -13.03 -3.98 2.16
C ARG A 188 -14.54 -3.75 2.16
N PHE A 189 -15.10 -3.37 1.01
CA PHE A 189 -16.54 -3.21 0.86
C PHE A 189 -17.27 -4.51 1.17
N PHE A 190 -16.87 -5.62 0.56
CA PHE A 190 -17.50 -6.92 0.83
C PHE A 190 -17.29 -7.41 2.26
N ASP A 191 -16.10 -7.20 2.85
CA ASP A 191 -15.85 -7.55 4.25
C ASP A 191 -16.80 -6.83 5.20
N LYS A 192 -17.02 -5.52 5.01
CA LYS A 192 -17.98 -4.73 5.79
C LYS A 192 -19.42 -5.13 5.50
N PHE A 193 -19.78 -5.19 4.22
CA PHE A 193 -21.12 -5.54 3.76
C PHE A 193 -21.58 -6.88 4.37
N LEU A 194 -20.76 -7.94 4.26
CA LEU A 194 -21.10 -9.24 4.84
C LEU A 194 -21.28 -9.18 6.36
N LYS A 195 -20.41 -8.45 7.07
CA LYS A 195 -20.53 -8.26 8.53
C LYS A 195 -21.85 -7.58 8.91
N ASP A 196 -22.30 -6.59 8.14
CA ASP A 196 -23.57 -5.88 8.38
C ASP A 196 -24.79 -6.81 8.27
N PHE A 197 -24.70 -7.89 7.48
CA PHE A 197 -25.72 -8.94 7.40
C PHE A 197 -25.56 -10.05 8.46
N GLY A 198 -24.62 -9.92 9.40
CA GLY A 198 -24.31 -10.96 10.40
C GLY A 198 -23.49 -12.13 9.86
N TRP A 199 -22.96 -12.02 8.64
CA TRP A 199 -22.09 -13.02 8.05
C TRP A 199 -20.65 -12.69 8.39
N PHE A 200 -20.05 -13.46 9.29
CA PHE A 200 -18.64 -13.32 9.59
C PHE A 200 -17.82 -13.83 8.40
N PRO A 201 -17.07 -12.95 7.71
CA PRO A 201 -16.30 -13.35 6.55
C PRO A 201 -15.29 -14.43 6.94
N ARG A 202 -15.14 -15.44 6.08
CA ARG A 202 -14.14 -16.50 6.27
C ARG A 202 -12.71 -15.97 6.11
N VAL A 203 -12.56 -14.83 5.45
CA VAL A 203 -11.30 -14.13 5.21
C VAL A 203 -11.26 -12.80 5.95
N ARG A 204 -10.08 -12.36 6.39
CA ARG A 204 -9.92 -11.04 7.03
C ARG A 204 -9.71 -10.00 5.94
N GLY A 205 -10.78 -9.39 5.45
CA GLY A 205 -10.68 -8.43 4.35
C GLY A 205 -9.86 -7.18 4.68
N ALA A 206 -9.72 -6.83 5.96
CA ALA A 206 -8.86 -5.74 6.42
C ALA A 206 -7.38 -6.01 6.10
N GLU A 207 -6.84 -7.18 6.44
CA GLU A 207 -5.44 -7.54 6.15
C GLU A 207 -5.16 -7.55 4.65
N ILE A 208 -6.09 -8.12 3.88
CA ILE A 208 -5.96 -8.19 2.43
C ILE A 208 -5.94 -6.76 1.83
N GLN A 209 -6.79 -5.87 2.32
CA GLN A 209 -6.81 -4.48 1.88
C GLN A 209 -5.48 -3.75 2.16
N GLU A 210 -4.93 -3.90 3.37
CA GLU A 210 -3.63 -3.30 3.73
C GLU A 210 -2.50 -3.79 2.85
N PHE A 211 -2.43 -5.11 2.61
CA PHE A 211 -1.46 -5.65 1.67
C PHE A 211 -1.55 -4.95 0.30
N TYR A 212 -2.77 -4.78 -0.25
CA TYR A 212 -2.94 -4.10 -1.53
C TYR A 212 -2.62 -2.60 -1.48
N TYR A 213 -2.83 -1.94 -0.34
CA TYR A 213 -2.38 -0.56 -0.14
C TYR A 213 -0.85 -0.46 -0.18
N TYR A 214 -0.14 -1.36 0.49
CA TYR A 214 1.32 -1.36 0.51
C TYR A 214 1.88 -1.73 -0.87
N LEU A 215 1.24 -2.67 -1.57
CA LEU A 215 1.59 -2.98 -2.96
C LEU A 215 1.37 -1.77 -3.88
N PHE A 216 0.28 -1.02 -3.70
CA PHE A 216 0.02 0.22 -4.44
C PHE A 216 1.13 1.25 -4.20
N ILE A 217 1.54 1.45 -2.95
CA ILE A 217 2.63 2.37 -2.57
C ILE A 217 3.96 1.92 -3.20
N LEU A 218 4.33 0.64 -3.06
CA LEU A 218 5.56 0.10 -3.63
C LEU A 218 5.62 0.35 -5.14
N LEU A 219 4.56 -0.04 -5.87
CA LEU A 219 4.53 0.14 -7.31
C LEU A 219 4.55 1.62 -7.67
N TYR A 220 3.78 2.46 -6.98
CA TYR A 220 3.84 3.91 -7.16
C TYR A 220 5.27 4.47 -7.07
N ILE A 221 6.03 4.06 -6.05
CA ILE A 221 7.42 4.47 -5.84
C ILE A 221 8.31 3.99 -6.98
N LEU A 222 8.13 2.76 -7.48
CA LEU A 222 8.88 2.23 -8.64
C LEU A 222 8.62 3.03 -9.94
N TYR A 223 7.50 3.75 -10.03
CA TYR A 223 7.21 4.65 -11.15
C TYR A 223 7.83 6.05 -11.01
N LEU A 224 8.27 6.48 -9.81
CA LEU A 224 8.83 7.83 -9.59
C LEU A 224 10.01 8.18 -10.51
N PRO A 225 11.01 7.31 -10.74
CA PRO A 225 12.13 7.63 -11.63
C PRO A 225 11.69 8.05 -13.03
N ARG A 226 10.64 7.42 -13.57
CA ARG A 226 10.10 7.75 -14.90
C ARG A 226 9.42 9.11 -14.90
N LYS A 227 8.70 9.44 -13.82
CA LYS A 227 8.04 10.75 -13.67
C LYS A 227 9.03 11.90 -13.57
N ILE A 228 10.10 11.71 -12.81
CA ILE A 228 11.15 12.72 -12.62
C ILE A 228 11.84 13.03 -13.95
N LYS A 229 12.24 11.98 -14.70
CA LYS A 229 12.85 12.14 -16.05
C LYS A 229 11.94 12.87 -17.04
N LYS A 230 10.65 12.52 -17.07
CA LYS A 230 9.67 13.18 -17.95
C LYS A 230 9.53 14.67 -17.64
N GLN A 231 9.74 15.10 -16.39
CA GLN A 231 9.68 16.51 -16.02
C GLN A 231 10.95 17.27 -16.39
N SER A 232 12.14 16.67 -16.21
CA SER A 232 13.39 17.30 -16.65
C SER A 232 13.40 17.54 -18.17
N GLU A 233 12.81 16.62 -18.95
CA GLU A 233 12.66 16.77 -20.41
C GLU A 233 11.68 17.88 -20.83
N LYS A 234 10.73 18.29 -19.98
CA LYS A 234 9.79 19.38 -20.26
C LYS A 234 10.36 20.77 -19.94
N GLN A 235 11.46 20.85 -19.19
CA GLN A 235 12.09 22.11 -18.76
C GLN A 235 13.24 22.55 -19.68
N HIS A 236 13.63 21.70 -20.63
CA HIS A 236 14.60 21.97 -21.69
C HIS A 236 13.88 22.09 -23.04
#